data_AF-A0A1I1BPB6-F1
#
_entry.id   AF-A0A1I1BPB6-F1
#
_cell.length_a   1.000
_cell.length_b   1.000
_cell.length_c   1.000
_cell.angle_alpha   90.00
_cell.angle_beta   90.00
_cell.angle_gamma   90.00
#
_symmetry.space_group_name_H-M   'P 1'
#
loop_
_entity.id
_entity.type
_entity.pdbx_description
1 polymer ?
#
loop_
_entity_poly.entity_id
_entity_poly.type
_entity_poly.pdbx_seq_one_letter_code
_entity_poly.pdbx_strand_id
1 'polypeptide(L)'
;MRLGHFITSVTRLCLPTILIATAGCAGTAQAAKFLDGPYGSKEGCIYAKTGESSGAEDFLLLTDAQLTTAFSFCEFKGAATRTKDGFTIRAQCDAEGETGPEQTATLRKSANGYTVSFPDGTTMGPMPKCR
;
A
#
# COMPACT_ATOMS: atom_id res chain seq x y z
N MET A 1 39.81 -46.73 -42.68
CA MET A 1 40.19 -46.15 -41.37
C MET A 1 39.42 -44.82 -41.21
N ARG A 2 38.57 -44.72 -40.17
CA ARG A 2 37.82 -43.55 -39.63
C ARG A 2 37.18 -42.61 -40.68
N LEU A 3 35.91 -42.75 -41.09
CA LEU A 3 34.61 -42.66 -40.40
C LEU A 3 34.36 -41.36 -39.62
N GLY A 4 33.44 -40.51 -40.15
CA GLY A 4 32.90 -39.33 -39.47
C GLY A 4 32.13 -38.38 -40.39
N HIS A 5 30.97 -38.81 -40.90
CA HIS A 5 29.91 -37.95 -41.42
C HIS A 5 29.25 -37.19 -40.25
N PHE A 6 28.80 -35.94 -40.43
CA PHE A 6 27.37 -35.63 -40.60
C PHE A 6 27.13 -34.13 -40.83
N ILE A 7 26.28 -33.89 -41.83
CA ILE A 7 25.73 -32.64 -42.33
C ILE A 7 24.47 -32.33 -41.51
N THR A 8 24.19 -31.08 -41.13
CA THR A 8 22.82 -30.52 -41.22
C THR A 8 22.76 -29.01 -40.99
N SER A 9 22.25 -28.35 -42.03
CA SER A 9 21.73 -26.99 -42.12
C SER A 9 20.51 -26.78 -41.23
N VAL A 10 20.37 -25.61 -40.58
CA VAL A 10 19.07 -24.91 -40.47
C VAL A 10 19.28 -23.39 -40.47
N THR A 11 18.93 -22.81 -41.61
CA THR A 11 18.58 -21.42 -41.88
C THR A 11 17.49 -20.90 -40.93
N ARG A 12 17.66 -19.72 -40.30
CA ARG A 12 16.55 -18.77 -40.06
C ARG A 12 17.03 -17.32 -40.13
N LEU A 13 16.58 -16.69 -41.20
CA LEU A 13 16.70 -15.27 -41.55
C LEU A 13 15.65 -14.45 -40.78
N CYS A 14 16.03 -13.22 -40.43
CA CYS A 14 15.19 -12.02 -40.28
C CYS A 14 14.13 -12.01 -39.16
N LEU A 15 14.29 -11.10 -38.19
CA LEU A 15 13.20 -10.23 -37.71
C LEU A 15 13.82 -9.01 -36.97
N PRO A 16 13.52 -7.76 -37.37
CA PRO A 16 13.93 -6.59 -36.62
C PRO A 16 13.02 -6.47 -35.39
N THR A 17 13.58 -6.60 -34.19
CA THR A 17 12.81 -6.39 -32.96
C THR A 17 12.53 -4.90 -32.81
N ILE A 18 11.30 -4.51 -33.14
CA ILE A 18 10.71 -3.21 -32.82
C ILE A 18 10.66 -3.10 -31.29
N LEU A 19 11.49 -2.23 -30.71
CA LEU A 19 11.36 -1.80 -29.32
C LEU A 19 10.09 -0.94 -29.21
N ILE A 20 9.00 -1.54 -28.73
CA ILE A 20 7.83 -0.81 -28.28
C ILE A 20 8.19 -0.17 -26.94
N ALA A 21 8.45 1.14 -26.95
CA ALA A 21 8.55 1.94 -25.74
C ALA A 21 7.14 2.10 -25.15
N THR A 22 6.78 1.24 -24.20
CA THR A 22 5.67 1.49 -23.29
C THR A 22 6.08 2.57 -22.30
N ALA A 23 5.91 3.83 -22.68
CA ALA A 23 5.86 4.94 -21.74
C ALA A 23 4.57 4.82 -20.91
N GLY A 24 4.58 3.89 -19.95
CA GLY A 24 3.61 3.90 -18.87
C GLY A 24 3.84 5.18 -18.08
N CYS A 25 2.92 6.14 -18.20
CA CYS A 25 2.78 7.17 -17.19
C CYS A 25 2.41 6.47 -15.89
N ALA A 26 3.41 6.02 -15.14
CA ALA A 26 3.30 5.92 -13.70
C ALA A 26 3.14 7.36 -13.21
N GLY A 27 1.91 7.86 -13.27
CA GLY A 27 1.56 9.03 -12.50
C GLY A 27 1.88 8.66 -11.07
N THR A 28 2.97 9.23 -10.55
CA THR A 28 3.21 9.25 -9.12
C THR A 28 2.05 10.04 -8.56
N ALA A 29 0.97 9.35 -8.20
CA ALA A 29 -0.07 9.88 -7.35
C ALA A 29 0.65 10.19 -6.04
N GLN A 30 1.22 11.39 -5.97
CA GLN A 30 1.87 11.91 -4.79
C GLN A 30 0.74 11.99 -3.77
N ALA A 31 0.60 10.98 -2.92
CA ALA A 31 -0.38 10.97 -1.84
C ALA A 31 -0.21 12.30 -1.11
N ALA A 32 -1.24 13.15 -1.15
CA ALA A 32 -1.18 14.46 -0.54
C ALA A 32 -0.88 14.24 0.95
N LYS A 33 0.21 14.83 1.46
CA LYS A 33 0.51 14.76 2.90
C LYS A 33 -0.55 15.54 3.66
N PHE A 34 -1.33 14.85 4.50
CA PHE A 34 -2.37 15.45 5.32
C PHE A 34 -2.19 15.13 6.82
N LEU A 35 -1.48 14.06 7.13
CA LEU A 35 -0.97 13.74 8.45
C LEU A 35 0.39 14.40 8.69
N ASP A 36 0.66 14.69 9.96
CA ASP A 36 1.91 15.28 10.43
C ASP A 36 2.97 14.22 10.82
N GLY A 37 2.86 13.02 10.24
CA GLY A 37 3.71 11.86 10.49
C GLY A 37 2.90 10.57 10.66
N PRO A 38 3.58 9.42 10.82
CA PRO A 38 2.93 8.14 11.08
C PRO A 38 2.35 8.07 12.50
N TYR A 39 1.26 7.31 12.64
CA TYR A 39 0.59 7.02 13.90
C TYR A 39 0.38 5.51 13.99
N GLY A 40 0.58 4.88 15.14
CA GLY A 40 0.44 3.43 15.21
C GLY A 40 0.57 2.83 16.60
N SER A 41 0.41 1.52 16.68
CA SER A 41 0.83 0.75 17.85
C SER A 41 2.35 0.80 18.00
N LYS A 42 2.88 0.30 19.12
CA LYS A 42 4.35 0.24 19.34
C LYS A 42 5.05 -0.43 18.16
N GLU A 43 4.54 -1.58 17.73
CA GLU A 43 5.09 -2.37 16.65
C GLU A 43 4.88 -1.71 15.28
N GLY A 44 3.73 -1.08 15.05
CA GLY A 44 3.49 -0.25 13.87
C GLY A 44 4.48 0.90 13.73
N CYS A 45 4.82 1.56 14.85
CA CYS A 45 5.81 2.63 14.85
C CYS A 45 7.25 2.15 14.67
N ILE A 46 7.59 0.97 15.19
CA ILE A 46 8.89 0.33 14.90
C ILE A 46 8.98 0.07 13.40
N TYR A 47 7.96 -0.56 12.80
CA TYR A 47 7.92 -0.82 11.37
C TYR A 47 8.02 0.47 10.53
N ALA A 48 7.29 1.53 10.90
CA ALA A 48 7.37 2.81 10.21
C ALA A 48 8.80 3.41 10.18
N LYS A 49 9.63 3.05 11.16
CA LYS A 49 11.01 3.52 11.29
C LYS A 49 12.02 2.58 10.63
N THR A 50 11.84 1.28 10.76
CA THR A 50 12.84 0.27 10.37
C THR A 50 12.48 -0.49 9.10
N GLY A 51 11.20 -0.54 8.73
CA GLY A 51 10.66 -1.43 7.70
C GLY A 51 10.58 -2.91 8.13
N GLU A 52 10.94 -3.22 9.39
CA GLU A 52 10.99 -4.59 9.90
C GLU A 52 9.70 -4.93 10.65
N SER A 53 9.02 -5.99 10.21
CA SER A 53 7.79 -6.46 10.86
C SER A 53 8.13 -7.39 12.02
N SER A 54 7.47 -7.20 13.17
CA SER A 54 7.55 -8.11 14.30
C SER A 54 6.56 -9.27 14.26
N GLY A 55 5.61 -9.26 13.30
CA GLY A 55 4.54 -10.26 13.22
C GLY A 55 3.50 -10.17 14.35
N ALA A 56 3.40 -9.01 15.02
CA ALA A 56 2.46 -8.81 16.11
C ALA A 56 1.00 -8.75 15.63
N GLU A 57 0.09 -9.39 16.37
CA GLU A 57 -1.34 -9.43 16.04
C GLU A 57 -2.06 -8.09 16.29
N ASP A 58 -1.49 -7.22 17.13
CA ASP A 58 -1.99 -5.87 17.43
C ASP A 58 -1.30 -4.79 16.57
N PHE A 59 -0.73 -5.18 15.43
CA PHE A 59 -0.12 -4.25 14.49
C PHE A 59 -1.16 -3.25 13.98
N LEU A 60 -0.88 -1.96 14.16
CA LEU A 60 -1.65 -0.86 13.59
C LEU A 60 -0.69 0.22 13.13
N LEU A 61 -0.80 0.63 11.86
CA LEU A 61 -0.02 1.73 11.31
C LEU A 61 -0.87 2.57 10.34
N LEU A 62 -1.05 3.84 10.69
CA LEU A 62 -1.70 4.87 9.90
C LEU A 62 -0.64 5.81 9.32
N THR A 63 -0.71 6.02 8.00
CA THR A 63 0.13 6.97 7.25
C THR A 63 -0.75 7.77 6.27
N ASP A 64 -0.15 8.72 5.54
CA ASP A 64 -0.86 9.47 4.49
C ASP A 64 -1.35 8.58 3.32
N ALA A 65 -0.73 7.40 3.15
CA ALA A 65 -1.02 6.51 2.03
C ALA A 65 -2.02 5.41 2.37
N GLN A 66 -2.06 4.99 3.64
CA GLN A 66 -2.73 3.73 4.01
C GLN A 66 -2.96 3.60 5.51
N LEU A 67 -3.85 2.67 5.85
CA LEU A 67 -3.98 2.05 7.17
C LEU A 67 -3.64 0.56 7.06
N THR A 68 -2.65 0.11 7.82
CA THR A 68 -2.22 -1.29 7.85
C THR A 68 -2.51 -1.91 9.21
N THR A 69 -3.08 -3.10 9.19
CA THR A 69 -3.30 -3.96 10.37
C THR A 69 -2.55 -5.28 10.21
N ALA A 70 -2.61 -6.16 11.21
CA ALA A 70 -2.08 -7.52 11.09
C ALA A 70 -2.81 -8.37 10.03
N PHE A 71 -4.07 -8.04 9.71
CA PHE A 71 -4.95 -8.88 8.88
C PHE A 71 -5.41 -8.20 7.58
N SER A 72 -5.26 -6.88 7.49
CA SER A 72 -5.79 -6.09 6.39
C SER A 72 -4.94 -4.87 6.09
N PHE A 73 -5.08 -4.38 4.87
CA PHE A 73 -4.44 -3.17 4.39
C PHE A 73 -5.50 -2.33 3.68
N CYS A 74 -5.65 -1.07 4.09
CA CYS A 74 -6.53 -0.11 3.45
C CYS A 74 -5.71 0.95 2.72
N GLU A 75 -5.72 0.93 1.39
CA GLU A 75 -5.13 1.99 0.57
C GLU A 75 -6.02 3.22 0.57
N PHE A 76 -5.45 4.40 0.82
CA PHE A 76 -6.19 5.65 0.69
C PHE A 76 -6.20 6.14 -0.76
N LYS A 77 -7.39 6.58 -1.22
CA LYS A 77 -7.65 7.02 -2.58
C LYS A 77 -7.98 8.51 -2.60
N GLY A 78 -7.34 9.24 -3.52
CA GLY A 78 -7.58 10.66 -3.71
C GLY A 78 -7.06 11.54 -2.56
N ALA A 79 -7.70 12.70 -2.36
CA ALA A 79 -7.31 13.67 -1.36
C ALA A 79 -8.14 13.55 -0.08
N ALA A 80 -7.49 13.65 1.08
CA ALA A 80 -8.18 13.78 2.35
C ALA A 80 -8.99 15.10 2.40
N THR A 81 -10.21 15.01 2.91
CA THR A 81 -11.03 16.18 3.23
C THR A 81 -10.91 16.48 4.72
N ARG A 82 -10.52 17.70 5.08
CA ARG A 82 -10.43 18.12 6.48
C ARG A 82 -11.83 18.25 7.08
N THR A 83 -12.00 17.76 8.32
CA THR A 83 -13.20 17.93 9.14
C THR A 83 -12.88 18.75 10.39
N LYS A 84 -13.87 19.02 11.24
CA LYS A 84 -13.65 19.70 12.52
C LYS A 84 -12.68 18.97 13.45
N ASP A 85 -12.71 17.63 13.42
CA ASP A 85 -12.00 16.78 14.38
C ASP A 85 -10.94 15.90 13.69
N GLY A 86 -10.58 16.15 12.43
CA GLY A 86 -9.61 15.34 11.69
C GLY A 86 -9.85 15.34 10.18
N PHE A 87 -10.03 14.17 9.59
CA PHE A 87 -10.14 13.98 8.14
C PHE A 87 -11.16 12.92 7.76
N THR A 88 -11.67 13.00 6.54
CA THR A 88 -12.29 11.88 5.82
C THR A 88 -11.49 11.60 4.56
N ILE A 89 -11.36 10.33 4.18
CA ILE A 89 -10.67 9.92 2.96
C ILE A 89 -11.30 8.66 2.41
N ARG A 90 -11.29 8.50 1.08
CA ARG A 90 -11.72 7.24 0.46
C ARG A 90 -10.64 6.19 0.71
N ALA A 91 -11.06 4.96 0.97
CA ALA A 91 -10.18 3.85 1.28
C ALA A 91 -10.72 2.58 0.64
N GLN A 92 -9.82 1.75 0.13
CA GLN A 92 -10.12 0.40 -0.33
C GLN A 92 -9.30 -0.58 0.51
N CYS A 93 -9.98 -1.50 1.19
CA CYS A 93 -9.36 -2.43 2.11
C CYS A 93 -9.27 -3.83 1.52
N ASP A 94 -8.08 -4.39 1.47
CA ASP A 94 -7.82 -5.78 1.13
C ASP A 94 -7.58 -6.59 2.41
N ALA A 95 -8.18 -7.77 2.49
CA ALA A 95 -7.99 -8.70 3.59
C ALA A 95 -7.99 -10.13 3.05
N GLU A 96 -7.05 -10.96 3.50
CA GLU A 96 -6.98 -12.39 3.14
C GLU A 96 -7.02 -12.70 1.63
N GLY A 97 -6.52 -11.77 0.81
CA GLY A 97 -6.51 -11.91 -0.66
C GLY A 97 -7.80 -11.48 -1.36
N GLU A 98 -8.79 -10.97 -0.61
CA GLU A 98 -10.01 -10.38 -1.16
C GLU A 98 -9.92 -8.85 -1.15
N THR A 99 -10.35 -8.24 -2.26
CA THR A 99 -10.44 -6.79 -2.39
C THR A 99 -11.83 -6.31 -1.99
N GLY A 100 -11.87 -5.52 -0.91
CA GLY A 100 -13.08 -4.88 -0.43
C GLY A 100 -13.54 -3.72 -1.32
N PRO A 101 -14.79 -3.25 -1.12
CA PRO A 101 -15.29 -2.07 -1.80
C PRO A 101 -14.56 -0.81 -1.35
N GLU A 102 -14.55 0.21 -2.20
CA GLU A 102 -14.09 1.53 -1.80
C GLU A 102 -15.14 2.22 -0.91
N GLN A 103 -14.72 2.69 0.26
CA GLN A 103 -15.58 3.29 1.27
C GLN A 103 -14.91 4.51 1.91
N THR A 104 -15.67 5.31 2.65
CA THR A 104 -15.11 6.49 3.33
C THR A 104 -14.59 6.11 4.71
N ALA A 105 -13.29 6.27 4.94
CA ALA A 105 -12.68 6.22 6.27
C ALA A 105 -12.80 7.58 6.95
N THR A 106 -13.20 7.59 8.22
CA THR A 106 -13.18 8.78 9.08
C THR A 106 -12.03 8.69 10.08
N LEU A 107 -11.08 9.61 9.96
CA LEU A 107 -9.88 9.72 10.81
C LEU A 107 -10.12 10.82 11.83
N ARG A 108 -10.43 10.46 13.07
CA ARG A 108 -10.72 11.41 14.15
C ARG A 108 -9.52 11.57 15.07
N LYS A 109 -9.01 12.80 15.22
CA LYS A 109 -7.93 13.15 16.12
C LYS A 109 -8.45 13.35 17.55
N SER A 110 -7.69 12.86 18.52
CA SER A 110 -7.90 13.06 19.95
C SER A 110 -6.56 13.33 20.66
N ALA A 111 -6.60 13.53 21.98
CA ALA A 111 -5.38 13.61 22.80
C ALA A 111 -4.52 12.34 22.73
N ASN A 112 -5.15 11.17 22.46
CA ASN A 112 -4.48 9.87 22.39
C ASN A 112 -4.03 9.51 20.96
N GLY A 113 -4.19 10.42 19.99
CA GLY A 113 -3.90 10.18 18.58
C GLY A 113 -5.14 9.96 17.73
N TYR A 114 -5.00 9.23 16.61
CA TYR A 114 -6.07 9.04 15.62
C TYR A 114 -6.84 7.74 15.83
N THR A 115 -8.17 7.84 15.79
CA THR A 115 -9.06 6.69 15.62
C THR A 115 -9.58 6.69 14.19
N VAL A 116 -9.53 5.54 13.52
CA VAL A 116 -10.10 5.34 12.19
C VAL A 116 -11.40 4.57 12.32
N SER A 117 -12.45 5.03 11.64
CA SER A 117 -13.74 4.36 11.62
C SER A 117 -14.28 4.25 10.20
N PHE A 118 -15.04 3.19 9.96
CA PHE A 118 -15.64 2.86 8.68
C PHE A 118 -17.18 2.75 8.78
N PRO A 119 -17.91 2.81 7.64
CA PRO A 119 -19.38 2.80 7.65
C PRO A 119 -20.01 1.50 8.17
N ASP A 120 -19.26 0.40 8.13
CA ASP A 120 -19.64 -0.91 8.67
C ASP A 120 -19.56 -0.99 10.21
N GLY A 121 -19.10 0.08 10.87
CA GLY A 121 -18.91 0.16 12.31
C GLY A 121 -17.50 -0.24 12.78
N THR A 122 -16.64 -0.74 11.88
CA THR A 122 -15.25 -1.09 12.19
C THR A 122 -14.51 0.16 12.70
N THR A 123 -13.83 0.02 13.83
CA THR A 123 -13.08 1.09 14.47
C THR A 123 -11.71 0.60 14.93
N MET A 124 -10.66 1.39 14.65
CA MET A 124 -9.27 1.07 14.97
C MET A 124 -8.58 2.24 15.67
N GLY A 125 -7.75 1.92 16.67
CA GLY A 125 -7.05 2.91 17.51
C GLY A 125 -7.77 3.19 18.84
N PRO A 126 -7.40 4.27 19.55
CA PRO A 126 -6.58 5.39 19.09
C PRO A 126 -5.10 4.99 18.87
N MET A 127 -4.55 5.41 17.73
CA MET A 127 -3.16 5.24 17.36
C MET A 127 -2.37 6.50 17.74
N PRO A 128 -1.45 6.44 18.72
CA PRO A 128 -0.61 7.58 19.09
C PRO A 128 0.38 7.93 17.97
N LYS A 129 0.90 9.16 18.01
CA LYS A 129 1.93 9.60 17.05
C LYS A 129 3.22 8.81 17.29
N CYS A 130 3.80 8.27 16.22
CA CYS A 130 5.11 7.63 16.29
C CYS A 130 6.19 8.66 16.63
N ARG A 131 7.20 8.23 17.40
CA ARG A 131 8.31 9.06 17.88
C ARG A 131 9.64 8.66 17.26
#